data_AF-A0A5C9A7Y1-F1
#
_entry.id   AF-A0A5C9A7Y1-F1
#
_cell.length_a   1.000
_cell.length_b   1.000
_cell.length_c   1.000
_cell.angle_alpha   90.00
_cell.angle_beta   90.00
_cell.angle_gamma   90.00
#
_symmetry.space_group_name_H-M   'P 1'
#
loop_
_entity.id
_entity.type
_entity.pdbx_description
1 polymer ?
#
loop_
_entity_poly.entity_id
_entity_poly.type
_entity_poly.pdbx_seq_one_letter_code
_entity_poly.pdbx_strand_id
1 'polypeptide(L)'
;GTERIWYGDKENIALGTEQEFWMVLPKAEIPHIKAKYTLDGKELTAPISAHQRVGEIELYDRDKQVAHWPLVTLESVGEGSMFSRLSDYFHHKA
;
A
#
# COMPACT_ATOMS: atom_id res chain seq x y z
N GLY A 1 -0.24 -0.62 7.31
CA GLY A 1 0.79 0.44 7.32
C GLY A 1 0.26 1.67 6.60
N THR A 2 0.94 2.81 6.70
CA THR A 2 0.64 4.00 5.89
C THR A 2 1.70 4.16 4.82
N GLU A 3 1.28 4.36 3.58
CA GLU A 3 2.18 4.55 2.43
C GLU A 3 1.86 5.87 1.73
N ARG A 4 2.85 6.48 1.10
CA ARG A 4 2.65 7.72 0.36
C ARG A 4 1.93 7.44 -0.95
N ILE A 5 0.89 8.23 -1.25
CA ILE A 5 0.20 8.19 -2.53
C ILE A 5 0.43 9.49 -3.30
N TRP A 6 0.71 9.35 -4.60
CA TRP A 6 0.95 10.45 -5.52
C TRP A 6 -0.30 10.77 -6.34
N TYR A 7 -0.44 12.02 -6.73
CA TYR A 7 -1.56 12.53 -7.53
C TYR A 7 -2.95 12.33 -6.89
N GLY A 8 -3.00 11.97 -5.60
CA GLY A 8 -4.22 11.78 -4.84
C GLY A 8 -4.73 13.05 -4.17
N ASP A 9 -6.00 13.02 -3.76
CA ASP A 9 -6.59 14.03 -2.86
C ASP A 9 -6.03 13.97 -1.44
N LYS A 10 -5.43 12.83 -1.07
CA LYS A 10 -4.66 12.61 0.15
C LYS A 10 -3.18 12.38 -0.18
N GLU A 11 -2.29 12.72 0.76
CA GLU A 11 -0.84 12.47 0.62
C GLU A 11 -0.43 11.05 1.07
N ASN A 12 -1.22 10.43 1.94
CA ASN A 12 -0.96 9.10 2.47
C ASN A 12 -2.23 8.24 2.41
N ILE A 13 -2.04 6.94 2.21
CA ILE A 13 -3.11 5.95 2.20
C ILE A 13 -2.82 4.83 3.20
N ALA A 14 -3.87 4.39 3.90
CA ALA A 14 -3.79 3.24 4.78
C ALA A 14 -3.85 1.95 3.95
N LEU A 15 -2.83 1.11 4.12
CA LEU A 15 -2.73 -0.22 3.55
C LEU A 15 -2.90 -1.27 4.65
N GLY A 16 -3.56 -2.37 4.31
CA GLY A 16 -3.79 -3.46 5.24
C GLY A 16 -4.24 -4.73 4.52
N THR A 17 -4.73 -5.68 5.29
CA THR A 17 -5.42 -6.85 4.76
C THR A 17 -6.92 -6.57 4.72
N GLU A 18 -7.61 -7.10 3.72
CA GLU A 18 -9.08 -6.99 3.64
C GLU A 18 -9.76 -7.71 4.80
N GLN A 19 -9.13 -8.79 5.26
CA GLN A 19 -9.66 -9.68 6.29
C GLN A 19 -8.65 -9.80 7.43
N GLU A 20 -9.14 -10.07 8.63
CA GLU A 20 -8.28 -10.40 9.76
C GLU A 20 -7.77 -11.84 9.61
N PHE A 21 -6.45 -12.03 9.67
CA PHE A 21 -5.83 -13.34 9.59
C PHE A 21 -5.18 -13.71 10.92
N TRP A 22 -5.50 -14.92 11.39
CA TRP A 22 -4.96 -15.49 12.61
C TRP A 22 -4.21 -16.77 12.26
N MET A 23 -2.98 -16.91 12.76
CA MET A 23 -2.14 -18.09 12.52
C MET A 23 -1.57 -18.61 13.82
N VAL A 24 -1.57 -19.94 13.95
CA VAL A 24 -0.96 -20.63 15.09
C VAL A 24 0.47 -21.01 14.71
N LEU A 25 1.43 -20.46 15.44
CA LEU A 25 2.85 -20.73 15.25
C LEU A 25 3.42 -21.42 16.49
N PRO A 26 4.36 -22.37 16.32
CA PRO A 26 5.13 -22.89 17.43
C PRO A 26 5.92 -21.77 18.11
N LYS A 27 5.97 -21.75 19.45
CA LYS A 27 6.68 -20.72 20.22
C LYS A 27 8.16 -20.57 19.82
N ALA A 28 8.79 -21.69 19.42
CA ALA A 28 10.17 -21.71 18.97
C ALA A 28 10.39 -20.98 17.63
N GLU A 29 9.36 -20.88 16.78
CA GLU A 29 9.46 -20.26 15.46
C GLU A 29 9.21 -18.76 15.50
N ILE A 30 8.42 -18.25 16.47
CA ILE A 30 8.10 -16.82 16.63
C ILE A 30 9.31 -15.88 16.45
N PRO A 31 10.48 -16.09 17.10
CA PRO A 31 11.63 -15.19 16.92
C PRO A 31 12.30 -15.29 15.53
N HIS A 32 12.01 -16.34 14.77
CA HIS A 32 12.56 -16.58 13.44
C HIS A 32 11.64 -16.08 12.32
N ILE A 33 10.39 -15.78 12.65
CA ILE A 33 9.41 -15.24 11.70
C ILE A 33 9.74 -13.79 11.35
N LYS A 34 9.81 -13.52 10.05
CA LYS A 34 9.99 -12.20 9.47
C LYS A 34 8.81 -11.90 8.56
N ALA A 35 8.16 -10.76 8.80
CA ALA A 35 7.18 -10.21 7.88
C ALA A 35 7.89 -9.30 6.88
N LYS A 36 7.59 -9.49 5.60
CA LYS A 36 7.96 -8.59 4.51
C LYS A 36 6.69 -8.14 3.81
N TYR A 37 6.70 -6.95 3.27
CA TYR A 37 5.66 -6.48 2.37
C TYR A 37 6.31 -6.10 1.06
N THR A 38 5.64 -6.43 -0.03
CA THR A 38 6.10 -6.21 -1.39
C THR A 38 4.99 -5.48 -2.12
N LEU A 39 5.30 -4.31 -2.68
CA LEU A 39 4.35 -3.56 -3.50
C LEU A 39 4.51 -3.99 -4.97
N ASP A 40 3.39 -4.12 -5.68
CA ASP A 40 3.40 -4.51 -7.10
C ASP A 40 4.01 -3.38 -7.97
N GLY A 41 3.87 -2.14 -7.54
CA GLY A 41 4.42 -0.95 -8.18
C GLY A 41 5.52 -0.28 -7.35
N LYS A 42 6.34 0.56 -8.01
CA LYS A 42 7.35 1.38 -7.31
C LYS A 42 6.73 2.47 -6.42
N GLU A 43 5.58 2.98 -6.82
CA GLU A 43 4.88 4.09 -6.18
C GLU A 43 3.37 3.85 -6.29
N LEU A 44 2.61 4.34 -5.31
CA LEU A 44 1.15 4.35 -5.37
C LEU A 44 0.67 5.65 -6.00
N THR A 45 -0.12 5.56 -7.06
CA THR A 45 -0.71 6.73 -7.74
C THR A 45 -2.23 6.65 -7.68
N ALA A 46 -2.89 7.78 -7.47
CA ALA A 46 -4.32 7.89 -7.64
C ALA A 46 -4.73 7.82 -9.14
N PRO A 47 -6.00 7.50 -9.46
CA PRO A 47 -7.07 7.09 -8.55
C PRO A 47 -6.89 5.66 -8.05
N ILE A 48 -7.16 5.42 -6.77
CA ILE A 48 -7.11 4.09 -6.16
C ILE A 48 -8.42 3.81 -5.43
N SER A 49 -9.01 2.65 -5.69
CA SER A 49 -10.25 2.23 -5.03
C SER A 49 -9.95 1.68 -3.65
N ALA A 50 -10.93 1.69 -2.74
CA ALA A 50 -10.84 0.93 -1.51
C ALA A 50 -10.85 -0.57 -1.81
N HIS A 51 -10.15 -1.38 -1.00
CA HIS A 51 -9.98 -2.82 -1.17
C HIS A 51 -9.26 -3.22 -2.47
N GLN A 52 -8.54 -2.28 -3.09
CA GLN A 52 -7.73 -2.57 -4.25
C GLN A 52 -6.43 -3.22 -3.82
N ARG A 53 -6.09 -4.35 -4.43
CA ARG A 53 -4.80 -5.01 -4.23
C ARG A 53 -3.67 -4.13 -4.78
N VAL A 54 -2.66 -3.89 -3.96
CA VAL A 54 -1.49 -3.06 -4.28
C VAL A 54 -0.16 -3.77 -4.02
N GLY A 55 -0.22 -5.00 -3.51
CA GLY A 55 0.95 -5.82 -3.23
C GLY A 55 0.57 -7.05 -2.44
N GLU A 56 1.57 -7.61 -1.76
CA GLU A 56 1.43 -8.76 -0.87
C GLU A 56 2.24 -8.59 0.41
N ILE A 57 1.75 -9.20 1.49
CA ILE A 57 2.48 -9.41 2.73
C ILE A 57 2.96 -10.86 2.72
N GLU A 58 4.27 -11.06 2.83
CA GLU A 58 4.90 -12.36 2.85
C GLU A 58 5.51 -12.62 4.23
N LEU A 59 5.20 -13.77 4.80
CA LEU A 59 5.78 -14.22 6.05
C LEU A 59 6.83 -15.29 5.77
N TYR A 60 8.03 -15.09 6.31
CA TYR A 60 9.16 -16.00 6.16
C TYR A 60 9.58 -16.55 7.52
N ASP A 61 9.68 -17.87 7.64
CA ASP A 61 10.46 -18.52 8.70
C ASP A 61 11.87 -18.76 8.16
N ARG A 62 12.86 -18.03 8.71
CA ARG A 62 14.25 -18.04 8.22
C ARG A 62 14.31 -17.64 6.75
N ASP A 63 14.34 -18.61 5.83
CA ASP A 63 14.41 -18.43 4.38
C ASP A 63 13.24 -19.11 3.64
N LYS A 64 12.28 -19.68 4.37
CA LYS A 64 11.11 -20.35 3.79
C LYS A 64 9.88 -19.48 3.95
N GLN A 65 9.19 -19.22 2.85
CA GLN A 65 7.87 -18.59 2.88
C GLN A 65 6.86 -19.53 3.54
N VAL A 66 6.20 -19.06 4.59
CA VAL A 66 5.21 -19.83 5.37
C VAL A 66 3.78 -19.35 5.14
N ALA A 67 3.59 -18.09 4.77
CA ALA A 67 2.29 -17.53 4.44
C ALA A 67 2.43 -16.32 3.52
N HIS A 68 1.38 -16.02 2.76
CA HIS A 68 1.26 -14.77 2.03
C HIS A 68 -0.20 -14.29 2.01
N TRP A 69 -0.38 -12.98 2.01
CA TRP A 69 -1.69 -12.35 1.98
C TRP A 69 -1.69 -11.16 1.03
N PRO A 70 -2.83 -10.87 0.38
CA PRO A 70 -2.95 -9.68 -0.44
C PRO A 70 -2.90 -8.42 0.45
N LEU A 71 -2.03 -7.48 0.10
CA LEU A 71 -2.02 -6.14 0.66
C LEU A 71 -3.00 -5.30 -0.16
N VAL A 72 -4.02 -4.78 0.51
CA VAL A 72 -5.06 -3.95 -0.09
C VAL A 72 -5.08 -2.56 0.52
N THR A 73 -5.67 -1.62 -0.22
CA THR A 73 -6.03 -0.31 0.30
C THR A 73 -7.23 -0.43 1.25
N LEU A 74 -7.19 0.28 2.37
CA LEU A 74 -8.33 0.33 3.31
C LEU A 74 -9.29 1.47 2.99
N GLU A 75 -8.85 2.43 2.18
CA GLU A 75 -9.60 3.62 1.82
C GLU A 75 -9.47 3.88 0.31
N SER A 76 -10.45 4.59 -0.26
CA SER A 76 -10.37 5.12 -1.62
C SER A 76 -9.69 6.49 -1.61
N VAL A 77 -8.82 6.74 -2.59
CA VAL A 77 -8.18 8.05 -2.82
C VAL A 77 -8.49 8.44 -4.25
N GLY A 78 -9.18 9.56 -4.40
CA GLY A 78 -9.53 10.13 -5.69
C GLY A 78 -8.35 10.85 -6.31
N GLU A 79 -8.47 11.26 -7.58
CA GLU A 79 -7.50 12.17 -8.17
C GLU A 79 -7.51 13.49 -7.40
N GLY A 80 -6.32 13.95 -6.99
CA GLY A 80 -6.16 15.24 -6.34
C GLY A 80 -6.46 16.36 -7.33
N SER A 81 -7.25 17.35 -6.90
CA SER A 81 -7.59 18.57 -7.66
C SER A 81 -6.38 19.46 -8.05
N MET A 82 -5.15 18.95 -7.87
CA MET A 82 -3.87 19.64 -8.05
C MET A 82 -3.33 19.68 -9.50
N PHE A 83 -4.12 19.30 -10.51
CA PHE A 83 -3.83 19.72 -11.89
C PHE A 83 -4.30 21.16 -12.19
N SER A 84 -5.14 21.75 -11.33
CA SER A 84 -5.70 23.09 -11.57
C SER A 84 -4.72 24.25 -11.33
N ARG A 85 -3.57 24.03 -10.68
CA ARG A 85 -2.58 25.09 -10.37
C ARG A 85 -1.30 25.03 -11.20
N LEU A 86 -1.00 23.89 -11.83
CA LEU A 86 0.18 23.74 -12.69
C LEU A 86 -0.05 24.28 -14.10
N SER A 87 -1.30 24.35 -14.57
CA SER A 87 -1.66 25.04 -15.82
C SER A 87 -1.58 26.56 -15.71
N ASP A 88 -1.87 27.12 -14.54
CA ASP A 88 -1.90 28.58 -14.33
C ASP A 88 -0.52 29.24 -14.42
N TYR A 89 0.55 28.47 -14.19
CA TYR A 89 1.93 28.97 -14.37
C TYR A 89 2.40 28.92 -15.84
N PHE A 90 1.76 28.11 -16.71
CA PHE A 90 2.00 28.15 -18.15
C PHE A 90 1.22 29.30 -18.84
N HIS A 91 0.13 29.78 -18.22
CA HIS A 91 -0.67 30.88 -18.76
C HIS A 91 -0.15 32.28 -18.40
N HIS A 92 0.76 32.43 -17.43
CA HIS A 92 1.30 33.75 -17.03
C HIS A 92 2.54 34.21 -17.82
N LYS A 93 2.80 33.62 -18.99
CA LYS A 93 3.63 34.23 -20.04
C LYS A 93 2.75 34.59 -21.24
N ALA A 94 2.10 35.75 -21.15
CA ALA A 94 1.69 36.56 -22.28
C ALA A 94 1.96 38.03 -21.92
#